data_AF-A0AA39JSX0-F1
#
_entry.id   AF-A0AA39JSX0-F1
#
_cell.length_a   1.000
_cell.length_b   1.000
_cell.length_c   1.000
_cell.angle_alpha   90.00
_cell.angle_beta   90.00
_cell.angle_gamma   90.00
#
_symmetry.space_group_name_H-M   'P 1'
#
loop_
_entity.id
_entity.type
_entity.pdbx_description
1 polymer ?
#
loop_
_entity_poly.entity_id
_entity_poly.type
_entity_poly.pdbx_seq_one_letter_code
_entity_poly.pdbx_strand_id
1 'polypeptide(L)'
;MTSMQSLPQTPPPLIRLGCANQSVSKSSFCPKDATNTCSGCRLVRYCSKECQVMHWTSHKHDCKNQLNSKSWSPVWLRERRIPKFIHIDSDKDTSRPGQSLFGMDMSLWGSMEAIDIINAENNEVSGDLRNVVRTINQLPEDYTGTTEIVLNDFNPIVVCRNLMILSILGTIGDVEEAAEHALHLWYSAFQPWSYETHILPHLRESDTLANLNGSPVQLTSSTTMLAFEEWRLTGLVKPFGATSAHMTIANQWLFTPDRRLILDDSANLLKGWNLDEMFTAGMAHGTTEDDLMGCLFFYVKDQLVEFSKRLRRFKIKIYSFDQDPTDLPETLESRASLPQNFDRVEVSNLVDIGIVILAVWGPLLNKANPHAAIIGLFMNWTMSREAGNALSSETATSLAMQRMAACPYATLPSPDPFPGTTMDWPFECHLMDEEEVAIAREGGLRHRRRCFAKLGAAPKELPYIDSPERWYRVASLSGRTFCERYAEWARAAAVTTWW
;
A
#
# COMPACT_ATOMS: atom_id res chain seq x y z
N MET A 1 -4.65 -38.59 37.02
CA MET A 1 -3.69 -37.61 36.48
C MET A 1 -4.05 -37.35 35.04
N THR A 2 -4.73 -36.24 34.77
CA THR A 2 -5.04 -35.83 33.40
C THR A 2 -3.77 -35.28 32.77
N SER A 3 -3.45 -35.68 31.53
CA SER A 3 -2.30 -35.11 30.84
C SER A 3 -2.52 -33.60 30.66
N MET A 4 -1.58 -32.78 31.15
CA MET A 4 -1.51 -31.39 30.70
C MET A 4 -1.14 -31.42 29.23
N GLN A 5 -2.12 -31.19 28.36
CA GLN A 5 -1.84 -30.88 26.97
C GLN A 5 -0.96 -29.62 26.97
N SER A 6 0.26 -29.73 26.47
CA SER A 6 1.11 -28.58 26.22
C SER A 6 0.34 -27.59 25.35
N LEU A 7 0.26 -26.32 25.77
CA LEU A 7 -0.24 -25.26 24.92
C LEU A 7 0.47 -25.33 23.56
N PRO A 8 -0.25 -25.14 22.43
CA PRO A 8 0.38 -25.17 21.11
C PRO A 8 1.53 -24.16 21.08
N GLN A 9 2.76 -24.65 20.91
CA GLN A 9 3.90 -23.75 20.76
C GLN A 9 3.67 -22.93 19.49
N THR A 10 3.58 -21.61 19.64
CA THR A 10 3.52 -20.70 18.52
C THR A 10 4.81 -20.84 17.70
N PRO A 11 4.74 -20.85 16.36
CA PRO A 11 5.96 -20.83 15.57
C PRO A 11 6.71 -19.52 15.85
N PRO A 12 8.06 -19.53 15.83
CA PRO A 12 8.82 -18.28 15.89
C PRO A 12 8.54 -17.44 14.63
N PRO A 13 8.75 -16.11 14.68
CA PRO A 13 8.58 -15.23 13.53
C PRO A 13 9.27 -15.76 12.27
N LEU A 14 8.62 -15.64 11.12
CA LEU A 14 9.12 -16.09 9.83
C LEU A 14 10.26 -15.18 9.35
N ILE A 15 11.50 -15.53 9.72
CA ILE A 15 12.70 -14.86 9.23
C ILE A 15 12.99 -15.27 7.79
N ARG A 16 12.72 -16.53 7.39
CA ARG A 16 12.91 -17.05 6.01
C ARG A 16 11.88 -18.09 5.63
N LEU A 17 11.75 -18.39 4.33
CA LEU A 17 10.83 -19.43 3.85
C LEU A 17 11.31 -20.83 4.23
N GLY A 18 10.71 -21.38 5.29
CA GLY A 18 10.87 -22.78 5.69
C GLY A 18 10.23 -23.77 4.71
N CYS A 19 10.62 -25.04 4.79
CA CYS A 19 10.12 -26.09 3.91
C CYS A 19 8.60 -26.25 4.00
N ALA A 20 7.92 -26.24 2.86
CA ALA A 20 6.45 -26.35 2.77
C ALA A 20 5.88 -27.74 3.14
N ASN A 21 6.72 -28.72 3.51
CA ASN A 21 6.24 -30.01 4.03
C ASN A 21 5.81 -29.86 5.50
N GLN A 22 4.60 -29.35 5.67
CA GLN A 22 3.97 -29.04 6.95
C GLN A 22 2.56 -29.63 6.97
N SER A 23 2.13 -30.15 8.12
CA SER A 23 0.85 -30.84 8.27
C SER A 23 0.22 -30.49 9.62
N VAL A 24 -0.67 -29.51 9.58
CA VAL A 24 -1.38 -28.96 10.74
C VAL A 24 -2.14 -30.05 11.50
N SER A 25 -2.92 -30.86 10.79
CA SER A 25 -3.71 -31.96 11.36
C SER A 25 -2.87 -33.12 11.93
N LYS A 26 -1.55 -33.09 11.76
CA LYS A 26 -0.60 -34.07 12.32
C LYS A 26 0.44 -33.41 13.25
N SER A 27 0.32 -32.10 13.50
CA SER A 27 1.31 -31.27 14.21
C SER A 27 2.76 -31.50 13.74
N SER A 28 2.94 -31.71 12.44
CA SER A 28 4.22 -32.14 11.85
C SER A 28 4.76 -31.05 10.93
N PHE A 29 5.92 -30.51 11.27
CA PHE A 29 6.54 -29.38 10.56
C PHE A 29 8.00 -29.71 10.26
N CYS A 30 8.48 -29.38 9.05
CA CYS A 30 9.89 -29.52 8.70
C CYS A 30 10.64 -28.21 9.01
N PRO A 31 11.53 -28.16 10.03
CA PRO A 31 12.17 -26.92 10.48
C PRO A 31 13.37 -26.49 9.60
N LYS A 32 13.52 -27.08 8.41
CA LYS A 32 14.63 -26.79 7.50
C LYS A 32 14.22 -25.75 6.47
N ASP A 33 15.11 -24.81 6.18
CA ASP A 33 15.01 -23.87 5.07
C ASP A 33 14.65 -24.56 3.76
N ALA A 34 13.86 -23.85 2.94
CA ALA A 34 13.48 -24.34 1.63
C ALA A 34 14.50 -23.96 0.55
N THR A 35 15.03 -24.97 -0.14
CA THR A 35 16.09 -24.81 -1.16
C THR A 35 15.59 -25.15 -2.57
N ASN A 36 14.77 -26.18 -2.71
CA ASN A 36 14.28 -26.71 -3.98
C ASN A 36 12.87 -26.20 -4.29
N THR A 37 12.71 -25.40 -5.34
CA THR A 37 11.41 -24.87 -5.77
C THR A 37 10.54 -25.94 -6.47
N CYS A 38 9.23 -25.91 -6.23
CA CYS A 38 8.29 -26.79 -6.91
C CYS A 38 8.21 -26.43 -8.40
N SER A 39 8.77 -27.27 -9.28
CA SER A 39 8.82 -27.05 -10.73
C SER A 39 7.45 -27.03 -11.43
N GLY A 40 6.36 -27.34 -10.72
CA GLY A 40 4.98 -27.27 -11.23
C GLY A 40 4.38 -25.88 -11.12
N CYS A 41 4.24 -25.37 -9.88
CA CYS A 41 3.59 -24.08 -9.59
C CYS A 41 4.53 -22.95 -9.17
N ARG A 42 5.79 -23.25 -8.83
CA ARG A 42 6.81 -22.31 -8.29
C ARG A 42 6.49 -21.60 -6.95
N LEU A 43 5.22 -21.60 -6.50
CA LEU A 43 4.73 -21.00 -5.24
C LEU A 43 5.29 -21.60 -3.94
N VAL A 44 5.77 -22.85 -3.96
CA VAL A 44 6.27 -23.53 -2.75
C VAL A 44 7.65 -24.13 -2.96
N ARG A 45 8.42 -24.21 -1.87
CA ARG A 45 9.79 -24.73 -1.86
C ARG A 45 9.97 -25.80 -0.78
N TYR A 46 10.97 -26.66 -0.96
CA TYR A 46 11.25 -27.81 -0.10
C TYR A 46 12.75 -27.89 0.26
N CYS A 47 13.08 -28.39 1.45
CA CYS A 47 14.47 -28.65 1.84
C CYS A 47 15.07 -29.89 1.13
N SER A 48 14.22 -30.76 0.58
CA SER A 48 14.57 -32.09 0.07
C SER A 48 13.51 -32.62 -0.91
N LYS A 49 13.84 -33.65 -1.71
CA LYS A 49 12.89 -34.28 -2.63
C LYS A 49 11.84 -35.11 -1.87
N GLU A 50 12.26 -35.69 -0.76
CA GLU A 50 11.47 -36.52 0.15
C GLU A 50 10.35 -35.69 0.77
N CYS A 51 10.64 -34.46 1.19
CA CYS A 51 9.65 -33.49 1.65
C CYS A 51 8.66 -33.08 0.54
N GLN A 52 9.10 -32.95 -0.72
CA GLN A 52 8.16 -32.71 -1.83
C GLN A 52 7.21 -33.90 -2.04
N VAL A 53 7.71 -35.13 -1.96
CA VAL A 53 6.90 -36.35 -2.13
C VAL A 53 5.90 -36.53 -0.98
N MET A 54 6.30 -36.25 0.27
CA MET A 54 5.39 -36.28 1.42
C MET A 54 4.28 -35.22 1.32
N HIS A 55 4.63 -33.98 0.97
CA HIS A 55 3.67 -32.89 0.84
C HIS A 55 2.74 -33.01 -0.38
N TRP A 56 3.14 -33.80 -1.40
CA TRP A 56 2.38 -33.94 -2.65
C TRP A 56 0.92 -34.34 -2.45
N THR A 57 0.58 -35.09 -1.40
CA THR A 57 -0.79 -35.53 -1.14
C THR A 57 -1.79 -34.40 -0.90
N SER A 58 -1.41 -33.34 -0.18
CA SER A 58 -2.19 -32.10 -0.07
C SER A 58 -1.95 -31.20 -1.29
N HIS A 59 -0.69 -30.89 -1.55
CA HIS A 59 -0.26 -29.89 -2.53
C HIS A 59 -0.67 -30.16 -3.98
N LYS A 60 -0.95 -31.43 -4.33
CA LYS A 60 -1.46 -31.88 -5.64
C LYS A 60 -2.56 -30.98 -6.20
N HIS A 61 -3.44 -30.47 -5.34
CA HIS A 61 -4.63 -29.73 -5.78
C HIS A 61 -4.27 -28.32 -6.24
N ASP A 62 -3.62 -27.52 -5.40
CA ASP A 62 -3.11 -26.19 -5.73
C ASP A 62 -2.07 -26.24 -6.86
N CYS A 63 -1.14 -27.20 -6.82
CA CYS A 63 -0.13 -27.39 -7.87
C CYS A 63 -0.72 -27.76 -9.24
N LYS A 64 -1.96 -28.29 -9.29
CA LYS A 64 -2.69 -28.60 -10.53
C LYS A 64 -3.95 -27.75 -10.72
N ASN A 65 -4.09 -26.66 -9.97
CA ASN A 65 -5.20 -25.73 -10.11
C ASN A 65 -5.24 -25.22 -11.58
N GLN A 66 -6.42 -25.18 -12.21
CA GLN A 66 -6.58 -24.74 -13.60
C GLN A 66 -5.99 -23.34 -13.83
N LEU A 67 -5.99 -22.51 -12.79
CA LEU A 67 -5.56 -21.12 -12.83
C LEU A 67 -4.01 -20.99 -12.71
N ASN A 68 -3.28 -22.10 -12.50
CA ASN A 68 -1.84 -22.24 -12.78
C ASN A 68 -1.53 -22.61 -14.25
N SER A 69 -2.53 -22.79 -15.12
CA SER A 69 -2.29 -23.17 -16.52
C SER A 69 -1.80 -22.00 -17.38
N LYS A 70 -0.76 -22.25 -18.20
CA LYS A 70 -0.33 -21.32 -19.27
C LYS A 70 -1.42 -21.04 -20.31
N SER A 71 -2.45 -21.88 -20.38
CA SER A 71 -3.62 -21.71 -21.26
C SER A 71 -4.83 -21.11 -20.53
N TRP A 72 -4.66 -20.61 -19.30
CA TRP A 72 -5.76 -20.03 -18.55
C TRP A 72 -6.23 -18.71 -19.17
N SER A 73 -7.53 -18.45 -19.03
CA SER A 73 -8.17 -17.20 -19.42
C SER A 73 -9.44 -17.00 -18.56
N PRO A 74 -9.83 -15.74 -18.25
CA PRO A 74 -11.03 -15.47 -17.48
C PRO A 74 -12.30 -16.08 -18.09
N VAL A 75 -13.25 -16.49 -17.24
CA VAL A 75 -14.51 -17.14 -17.67
C VAL A 75 -15.24 -16.30 -18.72
N TRP A 76 -15.35 -14.99 -18.48
CA TRP A 76 -16.02 -14.04 -19.39
C TRP A 76 -15.33 -13.93 -20.75
N LEU A 77 -14.00 -14.07 -20.82
CA LEU A 77 -13.24 -14.03 -22.08
C LEU A 77 -13.50 -15.28 -22.91
N ARG A 78 -13.54 -16.46 -22.26
CA ARG A 78 -13.87 -17.75 -22.91
C ARG A 78 -15.31 -17.77 -23.43
N GLU A 79 -16.22 -17.20 -22.67
CA GLU A 79 -17.65 -17.09 -23.00
C GLU A 79 -17.99 -15.86 -23.87
N ARG A 80 -17.00 -15.05 -24.24
CA ARG A 80 -17.12 -13.81 -25.03
C ARG A 80 -18.17 -12.82 -24.48
N ARG A 81 -18.31 -12.75 -23.16
CA ARG A 81 -19.22 -11.84 -22.47
C ARG A 81 -18.50 -10.56 -22.05
N ILE A 82 -19.19 -9.42 -22.18
CA ILE A 82 -18.83 -8.21 -21.45
C ILE A 82 -19.01 -8.49 -19.94
N PRO A 83 -18.03 -8.19 -19.07
CA PRO A 83 -18.19 -8.34 -17.63
C PRO A 83 -19.18 -7.31 -17.08
N LYS A 84 -19.99 -7.69 -16.07
CA LYS A 84 -21.01 -6.81 -15.49
C LYS A 84 -20.44 -5.51 -14.87
N PHE A 85 -19.17 -5.51 -14.46
CA PHE A 85 -18.50 -4.33 -13.92
C PHE A 85 -18.01 -3.33 -15.00
N ILE A 86 -18.19 -3.64 -16.29
CA ILE A 86 -17.88 -2.74 -17.43
C ILE A 86 -19.20 -2.20 -18.05
N HIS A 87 -20.26 -2.08 -17.24
CA HIS A 87 -21.47 -1.37 -17.66
C HIS A 87 -21.23 0.13 -17.66
N ILE A 88 -20.88 0.67 -18.83
CA ILE A 88 -20.96 2.10 -19.14
C ILE A 88 -22.43 2.39 -19.46
N ASP A 89 -23.27 2.49 -18.43
CA ASP A 89 -24.66 2.86 -18.61
C ASP A 89 -24.72 4.33 -19.02
N SER A 90 -25.14 4.59 -20.27
CA SER A 90 -25.15 5.92 -20.88
C SER A 90 -26.33 6.81 -20.43
N ASP A 91 -27.19 6.30 -19.55
CA ASP A 91 -28.36 7.02 -19.06
C ASP A 91 -27.99 8.03 -17.97
N LYS A 92 -28.41 9.27 -18.18
CA LYS A 92 -28.13 10.42 -17.30
C LYS A 92 -29.09 10.46 -16.09
N ASP A 93 -29.25 9.35 -15.39
CA ASP A 93 -30.08 9.28 -14.17
C ASP A 93 -29.20 9.18 -12.91
N THR A 94 -29.31 10.19 -12.04
CA THR A 94 -28.36 10.48 -10.97
C THR A 94 -28.63 9.67 -9.69
N SER A 95 -28.65 8.33 -9.79
CA SER A 95 -29.09 7.46 -8.68
C SER A 95 -28.39 6.07 -8.57
N ARG A 96 -27.09 5.97 -8.93
CA ARG A 96 -26.17 4.79 -8.78
C ARG A 96 -26.86 3.40 -8.59
N PRO A 97 -27.46 2.78 -9.62
CA PRO A 97 -28.23 1.54 -9.45
C PRO A 97 -27.64 0.35 -10.25
N GLY A 98 -26.47 -0.20 -9.86
CA GLY A 98 -25.92 -1.36 -10.58
C GLY A 98 -24.61 -1.96 -10.07
N GLN A 99 -23.72 -1.18 -9.46
CA GLN A 99 -22.50 -1.72 -8.86
C GLN A 99 -22.83 -2.50 -7.57
N SER A 100 -22.37 -3.74 -7.50
CA SER A 100 -22.46 -4.61 -6.34
C SER A 100 -21.43 -4.18 -5.29
N LEU A 101 -21.74 -3.18 -4.46
CA LEU A 101 -20.86 -2.76 -3.35
C LEU A 101 -20.50 -3.97 -2.49
N PHE A 102 -19.22 -4.31 -2.48
CA PHE A 102 -18.62 -5.29 -1.60
C PHE A 102 -17.82 -4.57 -0.52
N GLY A 103 -17.97 -5.00 0.73
CA GLY A 103 -17.39 -4.32 1.88
C GLY A 103 -18.09 -3.00 2.22
N MET A 104 -17.30 -1.94 2.48
CA MET A 104 -17.80 -0.61 2.86
C MET A 104 -17.52 0.50 1.82
N ASP A 105 -16.92 0.19 0.68
CA ASP A 105 -16.39 1.19 -0.29
C ASP A 105 -15.33 2.12 0.38
N MET A 106 -14.47 1.55 1.25
CA MET A 106 -13.50 2.28 2.07
C MET A 106 -12.06 1.78 1.86
N SER A 107 -11.23 2.61 1.23
CA SER A 107 -9.78 2.36 1.14
C SER A 107 -9.11 2.58 2.50
N LEU A 108 -8.62 1.51 3.14
CA LEU A 108 -7.85 1.59 4.39
C LEU A 108 -6.33 1.75 4.19
N TRP A 109 -5.88 1.93 2.95
CA TRP A 109 -4.48 2.17 2.59
C TRP A 109 -4.43 3.26 1.51
N GLY A 110 -3.36 4.05 1.45
CA GLY A 110 -3.20 5.02 0.35
C GLY A 110 -3.05 4.33 -1.01
N SER A 111 -3.36 5.03 -2.10
CA SER A 111 -3.05 4.55 -3.46
C SER A 111 -1.64 4.95 -3.93
N MET A 112 -0.93 5.79 -3.18
CA MET A 112 0.42 6.25 -3.51
C MET A 112 1.50 5.25 -3.13
N GLU A 113 2.61 5.24 -3.89
CA GLU A 113 3.84 4.54 -3.53
C GLU A 113 4.50 5.22 -2.33
N ALA A 114 4.95 4.43 -1.35
CA ALA A 114 5.68 4.92 -0.19
C ALA A 114 6.93 5.67 -0.63
N ILE A 115 7.00 6.96 -0.32
CA ILE A 115 8.07 7.87 -0.74
C ILE A 115 8.84 8.35 0.50
N ASP A 116 10.13 8.59 0.34
CA ASP A 116 10.88 9.38 1.33
C ASP A 116 10.37 10.82 1.31
N ILE A 117 9.68 11.21 2.37
CA ILE A 117 9.25 12.59 2.51
C ILE A 117 10.47 13.44 2.93
N ILE A 118 11.38 12.91 3.76
CA ILE A 118 12.64 13.59 4.11
C ILE A 118 13.57 13.71 2.89
N ASN A 119 14.03 14.94 2.68
CA ASN A 119 15.24 15.24 1.91
C ASN A 119 16.02 16.38 2.60
N ALA A 120 15.80 16.52 3.92
CA ALA A 120 16.38 17.45 4.87
C ALA A 120 15.95 17.04 6.30
N GLU A 121 16.75 17.35 7.31
CA GLU A 121 16.78 16.70 8.65
C GLU A 121 15.58 16.92 9.61
N ASN A 122 14.44 17.48 9.17
CA ASN A 122 13.41 18.09 10.04
C ASN A 122 11.94 17.70 9.65
N ASN A 123 10.96 18.46 10.15
CA ASN A 123 9.58 18.04 10.43
C ASN A 123 8.65 17.79 9.22
N GLU A 124 7.66 16.91 9.41
CA GLU A 124 6.80 16.35 8.36
C GLU A 124 5.29 16.39 8.66
N VAL A 125 4.47 16.34 7.60
CA VAL A 125 3.05 15.96 7.62
C VAL A 125 2.79 14.90 6.54
N SER A 126 2.00 13.87 6.85
CA SER A 126 1.52 12.85 5.91
C SER A 126 0.23 12.20 6.41
N GLY A 127 -0.54 11.58 5.52
CA GLY A 127 -1.64 10.68 5.90
C GLY A 127 -1.26 9.19 5.89
N ASP A 128 -0.21 8.79 5.17
CA ASP A 128 0.13 7.38 4.98
C ASP A 128 1.28 6.94 5.89
N LEU A 129 0.97 6.02 6.82
CA LEU A 129 1.96 5.42 7.73
C LEU A 129 3.13 4.76 6.98
N ARG A 130 2.98 4.38 5.70
CA ARG A 130 4.08 3.84 4.89
C ARG A 130 5.10 4.90 4.50
N ASN A 131 4.69 6.15 4.30
CA ASN A 131 5.62 7.26 4.11
C ASN A 131 6.42 7.48 5.38
N VAL A 132 5.77 7.50 6.55
CA VAL A 132 6.43 7.59 7.87
C VAL A 132 7.44 6.44 8.08
N VAL A 133 7.07 5.21 7.73
CA VAL A 133 8.00 4.05 7.76
C VAL A 133 9.18 4.24 6.80
N ARG A 134 8.91 4.64 5.56
CA ARG A 134 9.93 4.78 4.51
C ARG A 134 10.90 5.94 4.76
N THR A 135 10.41 7.06 5.29
CA THR A 135 11.21 8.19 5.79
C THR A 135 12.15 7.73 6.89
N ILE A 136 11.62 7.17 7.99
CA ILE A 136 12.43 6.81 9.16
C ILE A 136 13.47 5.74 8.80
N ASN A 137 13.16 4.83 7.88
CA ASN A 137 14.10 3.83 7.34
C ASN A 137 15.23 4.42 6.46
N GLN A 138 15.13 5.66 5.99
CA GLN A 138 16.16 6.32 5.17
C GLN A 138 16.90 7.45 5.88
N LEU A 139 16.53 7.79 7.13
CA LEU A 139 17.35 8.66 8.00
C LEU A 139 18.82 8.18 8.05
N PRO A 140 19.80 9.11 8.03
CA PRO A 140 21.22 8.76 8.17
C PRO A 140 21.51 7.93 9.42
N GLU A 141 22.44 7.00 9.34
CA GLU A 141 22.86 6.15 10.48
C GLU A 141 23.41 6.98 11.66
N ASP A 142 24.03 8.13 11.36
CA ASP A 142 24.58 9.09 12.31
C ASP A 142 23.60 10.23 12.68
N TYR A 143 22.31 10.12 12.33
CA TYR A 143 21.30 11.13 12.64
C TYR A 143 21.11 11.35 14.15
N THR A 144 21.55 12.51 14.64
CA THR A 144 21.42 12.93 16.06
C THR A 144 20.22 13.85 16.35
N GLY A 145 19.46 14.22 15.31
CA GLY A 145 18.37 15.20 15.38
C GLY A 145 17.14 14.72 16.15
N THR A 146 16.02 15.41 15.92
CA THR A 146 14.69 15.03 16.40
C THR A 146 13.72 15.21 15.25
N THR A 147 13.00 14.15 14.87
CA THR A 147 12.03 14.19 13.77
C THR A 147 10.63 14.28 14.36
N GLU A 148 9.91 15.37 14.07
CA GLU A 148 8.51 15.52 14.49
C GLU A 148 7.58 15.36 13.29
N ILE A 149 6.67 14.39 13.39
CA ILE A 149 5.81 13.93 12.29
C ILE A 149 4.35 14.11 12.71
N VAL A 150 3.57 14.79 11.88
CA VAL A 150 2.10 14.87 12.02
C VAL A 150 1.47 13.85 11.08
N LEU A 151 0.74 12.89 11.66
CA LEU A 151 0.06 11.81 10.93
C LEU A 151 -1.46 12.02 11.00
N ASN A 152 -2.05 12.57 9.94
CA ASN A 152 -3.48 12.90 9.90
C ASN A 152 -4.24 12.14 8.80
N ASP A 153 -5.30 11.45 9.17
CA ASP A 153 -6.25 10.82 8.25
C ASP A 153 -7.68 11.09 8.77
N PHE A 154 -8.55 11.64 7.92
CA PHE A 154 -9.95 11.94 8.26
C PHE A 154 -10.75 10.70 8.70
N ASN A 155 -10.26 9.49 8.41
CA ASN A 155 -10.86 8.24 8.86
C ASN A 155 -10.29 7.81 10.24
N PRO A 156 -11.03 7.95 11.35
CA PRO A 156 -10.55 7.58 12.68
C PRO A 156 -10.23 6.09 12.82
N ILE A 157 -10.74 5.20 11.95
CA ILE A 157 -10.35 3.78 11.93
C ILE A 157 -8.90 3.62 11.45
N VAL A 158 -8.47 4.41 10.46
CA VAL A 158 -7.07 4.40 9.98
C VAL A 158 -6.16 4.98 11.06
N VAL A 159 -6.53 6.11 11.65
CA VAL A 159 -5.78 6.75 12.76
C VAL A 159 -5.60 5.78 13.94
N CYS A 160 -6.68 5.18 14.42
CA CYS A 160 -6.61 4.21 15.52
C CYS A 160 -5.77 2.98 15.16
N ARG A 161 -5.94 2.40 13.96
CA ARG A 161 -5.12 1.25 13.53
C ARG A 161 -3.64 1.63 13.39
N ASN A 162 -3.33 2.84 12.92
CA ASN A 162 -1.95 3.34 12.81
C ASN A 162 -1.33 3.50 14.21
N LEU A 163 -2.05 4.04 15.19
CA LEU A 163 -1.62 4.10 16.59
C LEU A 163 -1.37 2.70 17.18
N MET A 164 -2.21 1.71 16.87
CA MET A 164 -2.02 0.32 17.30
C MET A 164 -0.75 -0.31 16.68
N ILE A 165 -0.51 -0.09 15.37
CA ILE A 165 0.71 -0.54 14.67
C ILE A 165 1.96 0.08 15.29
N LEU A 166 1.96 1.40 15.50
CA LEU A 166 3.05 2.13 16.16
C LEU A 166 3.29 1.63 17.59
N SER A 167 2.22 1.33 18.34
CA SER A 167 2.30 0.81 19.70
C SER A 167 2.98 -0.56 19.75
N ILE A 168 2.65 -1.48 18.83
CA ILE A 168 3.31 -2.79 18.73
C ILE A 168 4.81 -2.61 18.44
N LEU A 169 5.15 -1.81 17.43
CA LEU A 169 6.54 -1.62 16.97
C LEU A 169 7.41 -0.92 18.02
N GLY A 170 6.83 -0.03 18.83
CA GLY A 170 7.49 0.69 19.92
C GLY A 170 7.64 -0.10 21.22
N THR A 171 6.67 -0.96 21.58
CA THR A 171 6.63 -1.60 22.92
C THR A 171 7.15 -3.03 22.97
N ILE A 172 6.96 -3.83 21.91
CA ILE A 172 7.26 -5.27 21.92
C ILE A 172 8.76 -5.49 21.76
N GLY A 173 9.41 -6.09 22.77
CA GLY A 173 10.87 -6.16 22.87
C GLY A 173 11.57 -6.79 21.65
N ASP A 174 11.06 -7.91 21.16
CA ASP A 174 11.54 -8.57 19.94
C ASP A 174 11.02 -7.84 18.68
N VAL A 175 11.95 -7.34 17.86
CA VAL A 175 11.60 -6.57 16.64
C VAL A 175 11.05 -7.44 15.51
N GLU A 176 11.41 -8.72 15.45
CA GLU A 176 10.88 -9.68 14.47
C GLU A 176 9.44 -10.04 14.80
N GLU A 177 9.15 -10.29 16.09
CA GLU A 177 7.80 -10.55 16.59
C GLU A 177 6.91 -9.29 16.49
N ALA A 178 7.46 -8.11 16.82
CA ALA A 178 6.75 -6.84 16.67
C ALA A 178 6.38 -6.55 15.20
N ALA A 179 7.33 -6.71 14.28
CA ALA A 179 7.10 -6.49 12.86
C ALA A 179 6.09 -7.47 12.25
N GLU A 180 6.11 -8.75 12.65
CA GLU A 180 5.19 -9.76 12.13
C GLU A 180 3.75 -9.54 12.62
N HIS A 181 3.55 -9.23 13.91
CA HIS A 181 2.23 -8.85 14.43
C HIS A 181 1.75 -7.50 13.85
N ALA A 182 2.63 -6.52 13.65
CA ALA A 182 2.29 -5.25 13.01
C ALA A 182 1.88 -5.43 11.54
N LEU A 183 2.59 -6.28 10.78
CA LEU A 183 2.25 -6.63 9.39
C LEU A 183 0.87 -7.29 9.32
N HIS A 184 0.60 -8.26 10.18
CA HIS A 184 -0.69 -8.92 10.22
C HIS A 184 -1.80 -7.98 10.70
N LEU A 185 -1.54 -7.05 11.63
CA LEU A 185 -2.49 -6.00 12.01
C LEU A 185 -2.83 -5.06 10.85
N TRP A 186 -1.85 -4.72 10.02
CA TRP A 186 -2.02 -3.80 8.87
C TRP A 186 -2.77 -4.45 7.70
N TYR A 187 -2.47 -5.73 7.40
CA TYR A 187 -2.84 -6.36 6.12
C TYR A 187 -3.53 -7.73 6.21
N SER A 188 -3.49 -8.45 7.35
CA SER A 188 -4.14 -9.76 7.51
C SER A 188 -5.49 -9.67 8.22
N ALA A 189 -6.51 -10.36 7.71
CA ALA A 189 -7.81 -10.49 8.36
C ALA A 189 -7.80 -11.31 9.67
N PHE A 190 -6.72 -12.05 9.94
CA PHE A 190 -6.50 -12.75 11.21
C PHE A 190 -5.08 -12.52 11.73
N GLN A 191 -4.93 -12.55 13.05
CA GLN A 191 -3.68 -12.48 13.80
C GLN A 191 -3.24 -13.87 14.28
N PRO A 192 -1.93 -14.06 14.51
CA PRO A 192 -1.40 -15.17 15.30
C PRO A 192 -2.07 -15.28 16.67
N TRP A 193 -2.20 -16.49 17.23
CA TRP A 193 -2.69 -16.67 18.60
C TRP A 193 -1.82 -15.97 19.65
N SER A 194 -0.51 -15.82 19.38
CA SER A 194 0.40 -14.98 20.19
C SER A 194 -0.05 -13.53 20.33
N TYR A 195 -0.93 -13.02 19.46
CA TYR A 195 -1.51 -11.69 19.63
C TYR A 195 -2.34 -11.59 20.93
N GLU A 196 -3.01 -12.65 21.36
CA GLU A 196 -3.76 -12.65 22.63
C GLU A 196 -2.85 -12.67 23.86
N THR A 197 -1.67 -13.29 23.77
CA THR A 197 -0.78 -13.56 24.92
C THR A 197 0.41 -12.61 25.01
N HIS A 198 0.92 -12.11 23.88
CA HIS A 198 2.14 -11.29 23.79
C HIS A 198 1.88 -9.87 23.31
N ILE A 199 0.68 -9.57 22.77
CA ILE A 199 0.37 -8.23 22.22
C ILE A 199 -0.76 -7.55 23.00
N LEU A 200 -1.92 -8.22 23.17
CA LEU A 200 -3.05 -7.67 23.92
C LEU A 200 -2.76 -7.25 25.36
N PRO A 201 -1.87 -7.88 26.15
CA PRO A 201 -1.54 -7.38 27.49
C PRO A 201 -0.93 -5.97 27.43
N HIS A 202 0.12 -5.76 26.63
CA HIS A 202 0.75 -4.45 26.47
C HIS A 202 -0.19 -3.39 25.89
N LEU A 203 -1.13 -3.77 25.02
CA LEU A 203 -2.15 -2.85 24.50
C LEU A 203 -3.25 -2.51 25.54
N ARG A 204 -3.53 -3.39 26.50
CA ARG A 204 -4.50 -3.15 27.61
C ARG A 204 -3.87 -2.41 28.77
N GLU A 205 -2.58 -2.59 28.98
CA GLU A 205 -1.75 -1.88 29.97
C GLU A 205 -1.23 -0.53 29.43
N SER A 206 -1.44 -0.27 28.13
CA SER A 206 -1.18 1.04 27.52
C SER A 206 -2.30 2.03 27.85
N ASP A 207 -1.97 3.06 28.64
CA ASP A 207 -2.85 4.19 28.98
C ASP A 207 -3.49 4.86 27.73
N THR A 208 -2.91 4.67 26.55
CA THR A 208 -3.37 5.27 25.28
C THR A 208 -4.60 4.59 24.66
N LEU A 209 -4.94 3.34 25.02
CA LEU A 209 -5.77 2.46 24.16
C LEU A 209 -7.05 1.86 24.80
N ALA A 210 -7.43 2.27 26.01
CA ALA A 210 -8.29 1.49 26.90
C ALA A 210 -9.81 1.31 26.55
N ASN A 211 -10.34 1.73 25.39
CA ASN A 211 -11.79 2.02 25.23
C ASN A 211 -12.51 1.56 23.93
N LEU A 212 -12.37 0.32 23.41
CA LEU A 212 -13.12 -0.17 22.22
C LEU A 212 -13.56 -1.66 22.31
N ASN A 213 -14.66 -2.05 21.62
CA ASN A 213 -15.17 -3.46 21.57
C ASN A 213 -15.96 -3.82 20.27
N GLY A 214 -16.11 -5.14 19.96
CA GLY A 214 -16.76 -5.68 18.74
C GLY A 214 -16.89 -7.23 18.68
N SER A 215 -17.41 -7.84 17.60
CA SER A 215 -17.54 -9.33 17.39
C SER A 215 -17.92 -9.78 15.94
N PRO A 216 -17.59 -11.01 15.42
CA PRO A 216 -17.09 -11.25 14.01
C PRO A 216 -17.73 -12.36 13.08
N VAL A 217 -17.56 -12.29 11.72
CA VAL A 217 -17.83 -13.28 10.59
C VAL A 217 -17.75 -12.56 9.18
N GLN A 218 -17.52 -13.02 7.91
CA GLN A 218 -16.93 -14.11 7.05
C GLN A 218 -17.42 -13.82 5.56
N LEU A 219 -16.99 -14.20 4.32
CA LEU A 219 -16.00 -14.99 3.47
C LEU A 219 -16.20 -14.48 1.96
N THR A 220 -15.56 -14.76 0.77
CA THR A 220 -14.42 -15.54 0.15
C THR A 220 -14.07 -15.02 -1.32
N SER A 221 -13.73 -15.84 -2.35
CA SER A 221 -12.70 -15.53 -3.41
C SER A 221 -12.95 -15.89 -4.92
N SER A 222 -11.99 -15.55 -5.83
CA SER A 222 -11.17 -16.56 -6.57
C SER A 222 -9.98 -16.02 -7.44
N THR A 223 -9.27 -16.91 -8.15
CA THR A 223 -7.98 -16.77 -8.88
C THR A 223 -8.05 -15.90 -10.17
N THR A 224 -6.99 -15.33 -10.79
CA THR A 224 -5.58 -15.78 -11.04
C THR A 224 -4.43 -14.79 -10.72
N MET A 225 -4.57 -13.60 -10.14
CA MET A 225 -5.17 -13.39 -8.82
C MET A 225 -4.86 -14.57 -7.85
N LEU A 226 -3.65 -15.17 -7.89
CA LEU A 226 -3.40 -16.52 -7.34
C LEU A 226 -3.00 -16.55 -5.86
N ALA A 227 -1.80 -16.08 -5.51
CA ALA A 227 -1.50 -15.77 -4.10
C ALA A 227 -2.47 -14.68 -3.57
N PHE A 228 -3.02 -13.88 -4.48
CA PHE A 228 -4.11 -12.95 -4.25
C PHE A 228 -5.46 -13.63 -3.97
N GLU A 229 -5.69 -14.89 -4.38
CA GLU A 229 -6.85 -15.70 -3.99
C GLU A 229 -6.60 -16.30 -2.61
N GLU A 230 -5.42 -16.84 -2.32
CA GLU A 230 -5.07 -17.27 -0.96
C GLU A 230 -5.36 -16.11 0.02
N TRP A 231 -4.99 -14.87 -0.36
CA TRP A 231 -5.37 -13.66 0.35
C TRP A 231 -6.88 -13.35 0.30
N ARG A 232 -7.59 -13.35 -0.84
CA ARG A 232 -9.05 -13.07 -0.89
C ARG A 232 -9.94 -14.20 -0.30
N LEU A 233 -9.40 -15.42 -0.09
CA LEU A 233 -10.03 -16.55 0.62
C LEU A 233 -9.89 -16.38 2.14
N THR A 234 -8.64 -16.24 2.58
CA THR A 234 -8.25 -16.37 3.99
C THR A 234 -8.07 -15.01 4.68
N GLY A 235 -7.96 -13.95 3.89
CA GLY A 235 -7.55 -12.63 4.31
C GLY A 235 -6.09 -12.51 4.74
N LEU A 236 -5.25 -13.54 4.60
CA LEU A 236 -3.89 -13.56 5.15
C LEU A 236 -2.82 -13.08 4.18
N VAL A 237 -1.96 -12.16 4.62
CA VAL A 237 -0.66 -11.91 3.97
C VAL A 237 0.38 -12.81 4.62
N LYS A 238 0.82 -13.82 3.88
CA LYS A 238 1.89 -14.77 4.24
C LYS A 238 2.55 -15.32 2.98
N PRO A 239 3.76 -15.92 3.06
CA PRO A 239 4.28 -16.75 1.99
C PRO A 239 3.35 -17.95 1.72
N PHE A 240 3.16 -18.33 0.45
CA PHE A 240 2.19 -19.36 0.08
C PHE A 240 2.45 -20.69 0.82
N GLY A 241 3.73 -21.09 0.93
CA GLY A 241 4.17 -22.31 1.64
C GLY A 241 4.20 -22.25 3.17
N ALA A 242 3.83 -21.12 3.79
CA ALA A 242 3.81 -20.98 5.26
C ALA A 242 2.50 -21.48 5.89
N THR A 243 2.60 -22.06 7.09
CA THR A 243 1.43 -22.49 7.87
C THR A 243 0.59 -21.32 8.38
N SER A 244 -0.72 -21.41 8.24
CA SER A 244 -1.71 -20.51 8.83
C SER A 244 -2.41 -21.08 10.08
N ALA A 245 -1.94 -22.21 10.62
CA ALA A 245 -2.60 -22.95 11.71
C ALA A 245 -2.86 -22.12 12.99
N HIS A 246 -2.02 -21.12 13.21
CA HIS A 246 -2.03 -20.24 14.38
C HIS A 246 -2.77 -18.90 14.11
N MET A 247 -3.22 -18.66 12.87
CA MET A 247 -3.91 -17.42 12.45
C MET A 247 -5.41 -17.49 12.78
N THR A 248 -5.75 -17.56 14.07
CA THR A 248 -7.10 -17.89 14.54
C THR A 248 -7.89 -16.70 15.11
N ILE A 249 -7.24 -15.58 15.39
CA ILE A 249 -7.86 -14.40 16.02
C ILE A 249 -8.27 -13.41 14.93
N ALA A 250 -9.55 -13.01 14.86
CA ALA A 250 -9.99 -12.05 13.83
C ALA A 250 -9.41 -10.64 14.05
N ASN A 251 -8.88 -10.03 12.98
CA ASN A 251 -8.36 -8.66 13.01
C ASN A 251 -9.51 -7.64 13.01
N GLN A 252 -9.90 -7.18 14.20
CA GLN A 252 -11.03 -6.25 14.38
C GLN A 252 -10.85 -4.89 13.68
N TRP A 253 -9.67 -4.56 13.15
CA TRP A 253 -9.39 -3.30 12.44
C TRP A 253 -9.56 -3.36 10.92
N LEU A 254 -9.87 -4.53 10.35
CA LEU A 254 -10.25 -4.70 8.94
C LEU A 254 -11.74 -5.00 8.75
N PHE A 255 -12.50 -5.11 9.85
CA PHE A 255 -13.94 -5.38 9.84
C PHE A 255 -14.70 -4.29 10.60
N THR A 256 -15.89 -3.95 10.12
CA THR A 256 -16.83 -3.09 10.85
C THR A 256 -17.36 -3.79 12.13
N PRO A 257 -18.02 -3.06 13.04
CA PRO A 257 -18.79 -3.68 14.14
C PRO A 257 -19.87 -4.65 13.66
N ASP A 258 -20.42 -4.44 12.45
CA ASP A 258 -21.36 -5.35 11.79
C ASP A 258 -20.69 -6.38 10.84
N ARG A 259 -19.37 -6.56 10.99
CA ARG A 259 -18.55 -7.66 10.47
C ARG A 259 -18.29 -7.66 8.96
N ARG A 260 -18.77 -6.65 8.24
CA ARG A 260 -18.39 -6.43 6.85
C ARG A 260 -16.90 -6.12 6.79
N LEU A 261 -16.22 -6.68 5.79
CA LEU A 261 -14.86 -6.25 5.46
C LEU A 261 -14.93 -4.76 5.12
N ILE A 262 -14.06 -3.94 5.71
CA ILE A 262 -14.08 -2.49 5.44
C ILE A 262 -13.57 -2.22 4.02
N LEU A 263 -12.53 -2.96 3.62
CA LEU A 263 -11.93 -2.91 2.29
C LEU A 263 -12.96 -3.14 1.18
N ASP A 264 -12.87 -2.34 0.13
CA ASP A 264 -13.55 -2.51 -1.15
C ASP A 264 -13.01 -3.73 -1.95
N ASP A 265 -13.69 -4.11 -3.04
CA ASP A 265 -13.25 -5.22 -3.89
C ASP A 265 -12.12 -4.86 -4.88
N SER A 266 -11.79 -3.58 -5.07
CA SER A 266 -10.61 -3.14 -5.83
C SER A 266 -9.32 -3.13 -4.98
N ALA A 267 -9.44 -3.22 -3.65
CA ALA A 267 -8.35 -3.12 -2.69
C ALA A 267 -7.18 -4.06 -3.03
N ASN A 268 -6.02 -3.47 -3.30
CA ASN A 268 -4.82 -4.17 -3.77
C ASN A 268 -3.65 -3.82 -2.86
N LEU A 269 -3.18 -4.80 -2.08
CA LEU A 269 -2.03 -4.69 -1.18
C LEU A 269 -0.70 -4.32 -1.88
N LEU A 270 -0.59 -4.58 -3.18
CA LEU A 270 0.58 -4.24 -3.99
C LEU A 270 0.58 -2.75 -4.41
N LYS A 271 -0.57 -2.05 -4.28
CA LYS A 271 -0.60 -0.58 -4.39
C LYS A 271 0.14 0.00 -3.20
N GLY A 272 1.19 0.73 -3.49
CA GLY A 272 1.85 1.62 -2.55
C GLY A 272 3.21 1.16 -2.02
N TRP A 273 3.78 0.11 -2.59
CA TRP A 273 5.15 -0.32 -2.31
C TRP A 273 5.95 -0.47 -3.62
N ASN A 274 7.28 -0.30 -3.55
CA ASN A 274 8.14 -0.51 -4.72
C ASN A 274 8.24 -2.02 -5.03
N LEU A 275 7.63 -2.43 -6.15
CA LEU A 275 7.58 -3.83 -6.55
C LEU A 275 8.97 -4.46 -6.76
N ASP A 276 9.96 -3.70 -7.24
CA ASP A 276 11.29 -4.25 -7.53
C ASP A 276 12.08 -4.55 -6.24
N GLU A 277 11.97 -3.65 -5.26
CA GLU A 277 12.49 -3.88 -3.90
C GLU A 277 11.74 -5.05 -3.24
N MET A 278 10.42 -5.13 -3.42
CA MET A 278 9.58 -6.20 -2.89
C MET A 278 9.98 -7.60 -3.43
N PHE A 279 10.19 -7.74 -4.74
CA PHE A 279 10.67 -8.99 -5.32
C PHE A 279 12.10 -9.32 -4.87
N THR A 280 12.96 -8.31 -4.72
CA THR A 280 14.35 -8.48 -4.25
C THR A 280 14.40 -9.02 -2.82
N ALA A 281 13.64 -8.42 -1.90
CA ALA A 281 13.51 -8.90 -0.52
C ALA A 281 12.89 -10.31 -0.46
N GLY A 282 11.79 -10.54 -1.18
CA GLY A 282 11.16 -11.86 -1.28
C GLY A 282 12.13 -12.97 -1.71
N MET A 283 12.97 -12.71 -2.71
CA MET A 283 14.00 -13.66 -3.14
C MET A 283 15.12 -13.85 -2.10
N ALA A 284 15.56 -12.79 -1.42
CA ALA A 284 16.58 -12.87 -0.37
C ALA A 284 16.14 -13.74 0.82
N HIS A 285 14.87 -13.59 1.25
CA HIS A 285 14.28 -14.42 2.32
C HIS A 285 13.91 -15.83 1.84
N GLY A 286 13.94 -16.04 0.53
CA GLY A 286 13.91 -17.35 -0.11
C GLY A 286 12.54 -17.77 -0.62
N THR A 287 11.61 -16.86 -0.89
CA THR A 287 10.44 -17.18 -1.72
C THR A 287 10.76 -17.07 -3.22
N THR A 288 9.75 -16.97 -4.08
CA THR A 288 9.85 -16.82 -5.54
C THR A 288 8.99 -15.66 -6.03
N GLU A 289 9.29 -15.10 -7.21
CA GLU A 289 8.48 -14.02 -7.79
C GLU A 289 7.04 -14.44 -8.14
N ASP A 290 6.75 -15.75 -8.22
CA ASP A 290 5.39 -16.28 -8.32
C ASP A 290 4.58 -16.10 -7.03
N ASP A 291 5.23 -16.14 -5.86
CA ASP A 291 4.62 -15.95 -4.54
C ASP A 291 4.57 -14.46 -4.19
N LEU A 292 3.68 -13.73 -4.86
CA LEU A 292 3.48 -12.29 -4.68
C LEU A 292 3.24 -11.90 -3.21
N MET A 293 2.49 -12.72 -2.47
CA MET A 293 2.17 -12.43 -1.06
C MET A 293 3.34 -12.79 -0.13
N GLY A 294 4.18 -13.78 -0.46
CA GLY A 294 5.45 -13.99 0.22
C GLY A 294 6.47 -12.88 -0.03
N CYS A 295 6.54 -12.35 -1.27
CA CYS A 295 7.40 -11.20 -1.57
C CYS A 295 6.97 -9.96 -0.80
N LEU A 296 5.66 -9.66 -0.80
CA LEU A 296 5.10 -8.58 0.00
C LEU A 296 5.33 -8.79 1.50
N PHE A 297 5.11 -10.01 2.01
CA PHE A 297 5.28 -10.34 3.42
C PHE A 297 6.71 -10.04 3.90
N PHE A 298 7.73 -10.59 3.23
CA PHE A 298 9.11 -10.37 3.67
C PHE A 298 9.52 -8.90 3.51
N TYR A 299 9.20 -8.26 2.39
CA TYR A 299 9.52 -6.84 2.18
C TYR A 299 8.89 -5.91 3.23
N VAL A 300 7.59 -6.05 3.51
CA VAL A 300 6.92 -5.25 4.53
C VAL A 300 7.50 -5.56 5.91
N LYS A 301 7.81 -6.83 6.20
CA LYS A 301 8.41 -7.22 7.47
C LYS A 301 9.80 -6.59 7.64
N ASP A 302 10.66 -6.60 6.62
CA ASP A 302 11.97 -5.97 6.65
C ASP A 302 11.87 -4.46 6.93
N GLN A 303 10.93 -3.77 6.26
CA GLN A 303 10.66 -2.35 6.52
C GLN A 303 10.20 -2.10 7.96
N LEU A 304 9.34 -2.97 8.52
CA LEU A 304 8.84 -2.86 9.89
C LEU A 304 9.88 -3.23 10.96
N VAL A 305 10.73 -4.22 10.69
CA VAL A 305 11.85 -4.62 11.55
C VAL A 305 12.86 -3.48 11.66
N GLU A 306 13.25 -2.87 10.54
CA GLU A 306 14.20 -1.75 10.54
C GLU A 306 13.59 -0.50 11.18
N PHE A 307 12.32 -0.20 10.89
CA PHE A 307 11.59 0.89 11.51
C PHE A 307 11.48 0.73 13.04
N SER A 308 11.20 -0.49 13.52
CA SER A 308 11.12 -0.79 14.95
C SER A 308 12.46 -0.59 15.68
N LYS A 309 13.59 -0.95 15.05
CA LYS A 309 14.95 -0.61 15.57
C LYS A 309 15.15 0.90 15.60
N ARG A 310 14.78 1.59 14.52
CA ARG A 310 15.05 3.03 14.33
C ARG A 310 14.20 3.93 15.23
N LEU A 311 12.93 3.59 15.49
CA LEU A 311 12.09 4.23 16.51
C LEU A 311 12.72 4.23 17.91
N ARG A 312 13.52 3.21 18.25
CA ARG A 312 14.19 3.06 19.56
C ARG A 312 15.55 3.76 19.62
N ARG A 313 16.12 4.10 18.46
CA ARG A 313 17.46 4.69 18.28
C ARG A 313 17.40 6.20 18.11
N PHE A 314 16.47 6.68 17.28
CA PHE A 314 16.33 8.09 16.93
C PHE A 314 15.26 8.77 17.78
N LYS A 315 15.35 10.10 17.91
CA LYS A 315 14.36 10.90 18.66
C LYS A 315 13.17 11.21 17.76
N ILE A 316 12.28 10.24 17.60
CA ILE A 316 11.06 10.40 16.80
C ILE A 316 9.91 10.85 17.70
N LYS A 317 9.13 11.84 17.25
CA LYS A 317 7.81 12.18 17.81
C LYS A 317 6.77 12.03 16.71
N ILE A 318 5.69 11.28 16.98
CA ILE A 318 4.55 11.16 16.06
C ILE A 318 3.32 11.72 16.77
N TYR A 319 2.67 12.70 16.12
CA TYR A 319 1.46 13.35 16.58
C TYR A 319 0.32 12.93 15.63
N SER A 320 -0.64 12.13 16.11
CA SER A 320 -1.72 11.61 15.26
C SER A 320 -3.03 12.36 15.47
N PHE A 321 -3.75 12.62 14.37
CA PHE A 321 -5.02 13.36 14.34
C PHE A 321 -6.01 12.71 13.36
N ASP A 322 -7.30 12.91 13.62
CA ASP A 322 -8.45 12.46 12.83
C ASP A 322 -9.29 13.64 12.30
N GLN A 323 -8.62 14.74 11.92
CA GLN A 323 -9.27 16.01 11.55
C GLN A 323 -9.34 16.21 10.04
N ASP A 324 -10.22 17.11 9.60
CA ASP A 324 -10.17 17.63 8.24
C ASP A 324 -8.82 18.35 8.03
N PRO A 325 -8.09 18.07 6.95
CA PRO A 325 -6.85 18.77 6.65
C PRO A 325 -7.03 20.28 6.38
N THR A 326 -8.25 20.83 6.26
CA THR A 326 -8.46 22.30 6.34
C THR A 326 -8.38 22.85 7.76
N ASP A 327 -8.81 22.06 8.76
CA ASP A 327 -9.05 22.52 10.13
C ASP A 327 -7.85 22.25 11.05
N LEU A 328 -7.06 21.22 10.73
CA LEU A 328 -5.88 20.80 11.50
C LEU A 328 -4.86 21.93 11.77
N PRO A 329 -4.56 22.86 10.84
CA PRO A 329 -3.68 24.00 11.14
C PRO A 329 -4.10 24.84 12.34
N GLU A 330 -5.40 25.10 12.54
CA GLU A 330 -5.88 25.83 13.72
C GLU A 330 -5.65 25.02 15.01
N THR A 331 -5.86 23.69 14.96
CA THR A 331 -5.52 22.79 16.07
C THR A 331 -4.02 22.80 16.38
N LEU A 332 -3.14 22.81 15.37
CA LEU A 332 -1.69 22.90 15.53
C LEU A 332 -1.29 24.24 16.18
N GLU A 333 -1.76 25.37 15.64
CA GLU A 333 -1.46 26.70 16.20
C GLU A 333 -2.00 26.88 17.63
N SER A 334 -3.13 26.27 17.97
CA SER A 334 -3.74 26.37 19.30
C SER A 334 -2.88 25.78 20.45
N ARG A 335 -1.83 25.00 20.14
CA ARG A 335 -1.00 24.31 21.15
C ARG A 335 0.49 24.39 20.80
N ALA A 336 1.21 25.25 21.50
CA ALA A 336 2.66 25.44 21.36
C ALA A 336 3.55 24.20 21.66
N SER A 337 2.97 23.05 22.03
CA SER A 337 3.65 21.75 22.16
C SER A 337 3.56 20.86 20.90
N LEU A 338 2.80 21.30 19.89
CA LEU A 338 2.67 20.67 18.58
C LEU A 338 3.61 21.34 17.56
N PRO A 339 4.04 20.64 16.50
CA PRO A 339 4.89 21.23 15.45
C PRO A 339 4.18 22.39 14.75
N GLN A 340 4.87 23.53 14.63
CA GLN A 340 4.33 24.80 14.09
C GLN A 340 4.84 25.12 12.68
N ASN A 341 5.86 24.40 12.20
CA ASN A 341 6.51 24.61 10.91
C ASN A 341 6.93 23.24 10.35
N PHE A 342 6.77 23.05 9.04
CA PHE A 342 7.05 21.78 8.37
C PHE A 342 7.95 21.96 7.17
N ASP A 343 8.98 21.14 7.07
CA ASP A 343 9.85 21.08 5.90
C ASP A 343 9.15 20.35 4.74
N ARG A 344 8.19 19.50 5.09
CA ARG A 344 7.40 18.69 4.16
C ARG A 344 5.95 18.60 4.58
N VAL A 345 5.05 18.79 3.63
CA VAL A 345 3.62 18.47 3.77
C VAL A 345 3.21 17.61 2.59
N GLU A 346 2.83 16.37 2.84
CA GLU A 346 2.35 15.43 1.84
C GLU A 346 0.81 15.38 1.92
N VAL A 347 0.15 15.80 0.84
CA VAL A 347 -1.32 16.00 0.77
C VAL A 347 -2.02 14.98 -0.16
N SER A 348 -1.34 13.91 -0.54
CA SER A 348 -1.86 12.82 -1.36
C SER A 348 -2.65 13.33 -2.58
N ASN A 349 -3.83 12.76 -2.83
CA ASN A 349 -4.79 13.13 -3.86
C ASN A 349 -5.83 14.17 -3.40
N LEU A 350 -5.62 14.87 -2.27
CA LEU A 350 -6.49 15.99 -1.87
C LEU A 350 -6.46 17.11 -2.92
N VAL A 351 -5.36 17.22 -3.68
CA VAL A 351 -5.22 18.16 -4.80
C VAL A 351 -6.15 17.87 -5.99
N ASP A 352 -6.68 16.64 -6.13
CA ASP A 352 -7.77 16.34 -7.08
C ASP A 352 -9.16 16.75 -6.55
N ILE A 353 -9.29 17.02 -5.24
CA ILE A 353 -10.57 17.33 -4.56
C ILE A 353 -10.72 18.85 -4.38
N GLY A 354 -9.63 19.54 -4.04
CA GLY A 354 -9.61 20.99 -3.92
C GLY A 354 -8.19 21.52 -3.69
N ILE A 355 -7.66 22.25 -4.66
CA ILE A 355 -6.29 22.79 -4.60
C ILE A 355 -6.11 23.91 -3.55
N VAL A 356 -7.21 24.38 -2.96
CA VAL A 356 -7.27 25.27 -1.77
C VAL A 356 -6.38 24.81 -0.61
N ILE A 357 -6.11 23.50 -0.52
CA ILE A 357 -5.19 22.93 0.49
C ILE A 357 -3.77 23.55 0.44
N LEU A 358 -3.35 24.10 -0.71
CA LEU A 358 -2.09 24.83 -0.87
C LEU A 358 -2.07 26.18 -0.13
N ALA A 359 -3.20 26.90 -0.13
CA ALA A 359 -3.35 28.16 0.59
C ALA A 359 -3.39 27.93 2.12
N VAL A 360 -3.98 26.81 2.54
CA VAL A 360 -4.07 26.38 3.94
C VAL A 360 -2.70 25.98 4.51
N TRP A 361 -1.94 25.11 3.83
CA TRP A 361 -0.68 24.57 4.37
C TRP A 361 0.58 25.34 3.96
N GLY A 362 0.50 26.19 2.93
CA GLY A 362 1.64 27.00 2.48
C GLY A 362 2.25 27.93 3.55
N PRO A 363 1.45 28.62 4.39
CA PRO A 363 1.93 29.45 5.50
C PRO A 363 2.73 28.69 6.57
N LEU A 364 2.47 27.39 6.72
CA LEU A 364 3.08 26.47 7.69
C LEU A 364 4.40 25.85 7.18
N LEU A 365 4.79 26.07 5.92
CA LEU A 365 6.09 25.59 5.43
C LEU A 365 7.26 26.31 6.13
N ASN A 366 8.26 25.54 6.57
CA ASN A 366 9.43 26.00 7.29
C ASN A 366 10.13 27.15 6.55
N LYS A 367 10.11 28.33 7.17
CA LYS A 367 10.54 29.58 6.54
C LYS A 367 12.07 29.67 6.41
N ALA A 368 12.81 28.86 7.17
CA ALA A 368 14.28 28.80 7.15
C ALA A 368 14.84 27.80 6.11
N ASN A 369 14.08 26.77 5.71
CA ASN A 369 14.55 25.78 4.75
C ASN A 369 14.18 26.16 3.30
N PRO A 370 15.15 26.43 2.39
CA PRO A 370 14.88 26.73 0.99
C PRO A 370 14.35 25.53 0.19
N HIS A 371 14.43 24.32 0.75
CA HIS A 371 13.89 23.08 0.18
C HIS A 371 12.50 22.71 0.72
N ALA A 372 11.88 23.53 1.58
CA ALA A 372 10.54 23.28 2.11
C ALA A 372 9.47 23.34 1.01
N ALA A 373 8.59 22.33 0.98
CA ALA A 373 7.58 22.18 -0.08
C ALA A 373 6.38 21.31 0.33
N ILE A 374 5.23 21.61 -0.27
CA ILE A 374 4.05 20.73 -0.32
C ILE A 374 4.23 19.74 -1.49
N ILE A 375 3.80 18.50 -1.30
CA ILE A 375 3.86 17.39 -2.26
C ILE A 375 2.45 16.82 -2.43
N GLY A 376 1.99 16.71 -3.68
CA GLY A 376 0.70 16.08 -4.00
C GLY A 376 0.78 15.16 -5.22
N LEU A 377 -0.25 14.34 -5.40
CA LEU A 377 -0.43 13.44 -6.54
C LEU A 377 -1.83 13.64 -7.13
N PHE A 378 -1.91 14.21 -8.32
CA PHE A 378 -3.13 14.17 -9.11
C PHE A 378 -3.28 12.77 -9.70
N MET A 379 -4.27 12.01 -9.26
CA MET A 379 -4.60 10.68 -9.76
C MET A 379 -6.04 10.56 -10.25
N ASN A 380 -6.94 11.47 -9.82
CA ASN A 380 -8.36 11.48 -10.19
C ASN A 380 -8.72 12.60 -11.18
N TRP A 381 -7.83 13.53 -11.51
CA TRP A 381 -8.06 14.67 -12.43
C TRP A 381 -8.63 14.31 -13.81
N THR A 382 -8.42 13.08 -14.28
CA THR A 382 -9.01 12.57 -15.53
C THR A 382 -10.50 12.25 -15.43
N MET A 383 -11.06 12.17 -14.22
CA MET A 383 -12.49 11.95 -13.97
C MET A 383 -13.32 13.23 -14.15
N SER A 384 -12.73 14.40 -13.90
CA SER A 384 -13.36 15.72 -14.10
C SER A 384 -13.12 16.30 -15.50
N ARG A 385 -12.18 15.73 -16.26
CA ARG A 385 -11.77 16.17 -17.61
C ARG A 385 -12.13 15.16 -18.68
N GLU A 386 -13.09 15.48 -19.56
CA GLU A 386 -13.37 14.66 -20.75
C GLU A 386 -12.13 14.52 -21.65
N ALA A 387 -11.35 15.60 -21.85
CA ALA A 387 -10.05 15.57 -22.54
C ALA A 387 -8.93 14.87 -21.75
N GLY A 388 -9.16 14.55 -20.47
CA GLY A 388 -8.31 13.71 -19.62
C GLY A 388 -8.64 12.21 -19.71
N ASN A 389 -9.83 11.86 -20.20
CA ASN A 389 -10.26 10.49 -20.40
C ASN A 389 -9.83 9.98 -21.80
N ALA A 390 -8.97 8.96 -21.87
CA ALA A 390 -8.52 8.41 -23.16
C ALA A 390 -9.67 7.83 -24.02
N LEU A 391 -10.77 7.40 -23.38
CA LEU A 391 -11.94 6.82 -24.02
C LEU A 391 -12.89 7.86 -24.65
N SER A 392 -12.73 9.16 -24.38
CA SER A 392 -13.56 10.21 -24.98
C SER A 392 -13.21 10.49 -26.44
N SER A 393 -12.02 10.10 -26.89
CA SER A 393 -11.53 10.32 -28.24
C SER A 393 -11.34 9.00 -28.96
N GLU A 394 -12.23 8.70 -29.91
CA GLU A 394 -12.10 7.56 -30.83
C GLU A 394 -10.75 7.57 -31.55
N THR A 395 -10.21 8.75 -31.87
CA THR A 395 -8.93 8.89 -32.58
C THR A 395 -7.74 8.58 -31.66
N ALA A 396 -7.75 9.06 -30.40
CA ALA A 396 -6.69 8.73 -29.44
C ALA A 396 -6.74 7.24 -29.05
N THR A 397 -7.95 6.72 -28.78
CA THR A 397 -8.20 5.30 -28.53
C THR A 397 -7.71 4.45 -29.71
N SER A 398 -8.10 4.76 -30.95
CA SER A 398 -7.68 4.01 -32.14
C SER A 398 -6.18 4.05 -32.37
N LEU A 399 -5.54 5.22 -32.30
CA LEU A 399 -4.09 5.36 -32.44
C LEU A 399 -3.32 4.56 -31.37
N ALA A 400 -3.80 4.56 -30.14
CA ALA A 400 -3.14 3.87 -29.05
C ALA A 400 -3.43 2.36 -29.03
N MET A 401 -4.64 1.92 -29.43
CA MET A 401 -4.90 0.50 -29.76
C MET A 401 -4.01 0.02 -30.90
N GLN A 402 -3.75 0.85 -31.91
CA GLN A 402 -2.83 0.54 -33.00
C GLN A 402 -1.36 0.46 -32.54
N ARG A 403 -0.95 1.31 -31.59
CA ARG A 403 0.36 1.21 -30.91
C ARG A 403 0.48 -0.03 -30.02
N MET A 404 -0.60 -0.41 -29.30
CA MET A 404 -0.65 -1.65 -28.54
C MET A 404 -0.56 -2.87 -29.45
N ALA A 405 -1.27 -2.88 -30.59
CA ALA A 405 -1.20 -3.94 -31.60
C ALA A 405 0.18 -4.03 -32.29
N ALA A 406 0.94 -2.93 -32.33
CA ALA A 406 2.33 -2.91 -32.78
C ALA A 406 3.35 -3.33 -31.69
N CYS A 407 2.91 -3.49 -30.43
CA CYS A 407 3.76 -4.05 -29.38
C CYS A 407 3.91 -5.57 -29.58
N PRO A 408 5.12 -6.16 -29.51
CA PRO A 408 5.35 -7.60 -29.80
C PRO A 408 4.58 -8.60 -28.93
N TYR A 409 3.90 -8.13 -27.89
CA TYR A 409 3.30 -8.93 -26.80
C TYR A 409 1.78 -8.71 -26.67
N ALA A 410 1.13 -8.17 -27.70
CA ALA A 410 -0.29 -7.78 -27.74
C ALA A 410 -1.33 -8.92 -27.56
N THR A 411 -0.91 -10.12 -27.15
CA THR A 411 -1.79 -11.28 -26.88
C THR A 411 -2.24 -11.40 -25.42
N LEU A 412 -1.79 -10.51 -24.52
CA LEU A 412 -2.29 -10.42 -23.15
C LEU A 412 -3.60 -9.63 -23.08
N PRO A 413 -4.65 -10.11 -22.37
CA PRO A 413 -5.95 -9.44 -22.36
C PRO A 413 -6.07 -8.36 -21.25
N SER A 414 -6.48 -7.15 -21.66
CA SER A 414 -7.01 -6.05 -20.81
C SER A 414 -5.99 -5.25 -19.97
N PRO A 415 -6.25 -3.97 -19.63
CA PRO A 415 -7.00 -2.93 -20.36
C PRO A 415 -6.12 -1.69 -20.70
N ASP A 416 -6.78 -0.68 -21.27
CA ASP A 416 -6.42 0.72 -21.51
C ASP A 416 -5.16 1.13 -22.33
N PRO A 417 -5.33 2.15 -23.20
CA PRO A 417 -4.25 2.70 -24.01
C PRO A 417 -3.30 3.61 -23.22
N PHE A 418 -2.00 3.33 -23.23
CA PHE A 418 -0.95 4.21 -22.69
C PHE A 418 -1.00 5.62 -23.32
N PRO A 419 -1.36 6.68 -22.56
CA PRO A 419 -1.51 8.03 -23.11
C PRO A 419 -0.41 8.99 -22.64
N GLY A 420 0.58 8.53 -21.86
CA GLY A 420 1.46 9.36 -21.04
C GLY A 420 1.99 10.65 -21.70
N THR A 421 2.49 10.58 -22.93
CA THR A 421 3.08 11.73 -23.65
C THR A 421 2.08 12.65 -24.36
N THR A 422 0.77 12.35 -24.36
CA THR A 422 -0.27 13.19 -24.99
C THR A 422 -1.10 13.98 -23.99
N MET A 423 -0.92 13.73 -22.68
CA MET A 423 -1.74 14.32 -21.61
C MET A 423 -1.10 15.53 -20.92
N ASP A 424 0.06 16.03 -21.40
CA ASP A 424 0.71 17.25 -20.89
C ASP A 424 -0.25 18.45 -20.92
N TRP A 425 -0.76 18.79 -22.11
CA TRP A 425 -1.60 19.97 -22.31
C TRP A 425 -2.98 19.87 -21.61
N PRO A 426 -3.72 18.74 -21.68
CA PRO A 426 -4.92 18.55 -20.85
C PRO A 426 -4.69 18.72 -19.35
N PHE A 427 -3.49 18.37 -18.83
CA PHE A 427 -3.14 18.56 -17.42
C PHE A 427 -2.74 20.01 -17.11
N GLU A 428 -1.97 20.69 -17.96
CA GLU A 428 -1.72 22.13 -17.80
C GLU A 428 -3.03 22.94 -17.85
N CYS A 429 -3.99 22.57 -18.70
CA CYS A 429 -5.35 23.15 -18.70
C CYS A 429 -6.17 22.81 -17.45
N HIS A 430 -5.96 21.66 -16.80
CA HIS A 430 -6.61 21.36 -15.52
C HIS A 430 -6.11 22.33 -14.44
N LEU A 431 -4.79 22.45 -14.25
CA LEU A 431 -4.23 23.39 -13.27
C LEU A 431 -4.62 24.86 -13.53
N MET A 432 -4.87 25.24 -14.79
CA MET A 432 -5.35 26.57 -15.14
C MET A 432 -6.78 26.85 -14.66
N ASP A 433 -7.73 25.93 -14.88
CA ASP A 433 -9.12 26.19 -14.52
C ASP A 433 -9.41 25.88 -13.02
N GLU A 434 -8.56 25.11 -12.34
CA GLU A 434 -8.53 25.04 -10.86
C GLU A 434 -7.87 26.27 -10.20
N GLU A 435 -7.49 27.28 -10.99
CA GLU A 435 -6.80 28.51 -10.56
C GLU A 435 -5.51 28.27 -9.72
N GLU A 436 -4.77 27.17 -9.99
CA GLU A 436 -3.60 26.70 -9.22
C GLU A 436 -2.62 27.83 -8.90
N VAL A 437 -2.28 28.63 -9.92
CA VAL A 437 -1.28 29.70 -9.82
C VAL A 437 -1.75 30.87 -8.94
N ALA A 438 -3.06 31.06 -8.74
CA ALA A 438 -3.60 32.05 -7.81
C ALA A 438 -3.55 31.50 -6.38
N ILE A 439 -4.15 30.33 -6.15
CA ILE A 439 -4.26 29.69 -4.83
C ILE A 439 -2.87 29.35 -4.25
N ALA A 440 -1.94 28.89 -5.08
CA ALA A 440 -0.55 28.68 -4.66
C ALA A 440 0.14 30.00 -4.23
N ARG A 441 -0.17 31.13 -4.87
CA ARG A 441 0.38 32.44 -4.45
C ARG A 441 -0.21 32.92 -3.13
N GLU A 442 -1.48 32.65 -2.86
CA GLU A 442 -2.12 32.94 -1.57
C GLU A 442 -1.41 32.18 -0.43
N GLY A 443 -1.05 30.90 -0.65
CA GLY A 443 -0.20 30.12 0.25
C GLY A 443 1.27 30.56 0.31
N GLY A 444 1.70 31.55 -0.47
CA GLY A 444 3.11 31.99 -0.55
C GLY A 444 4.03 31.01 -1.29
N LEU A 445 3.48 30.20 -2.19
CA LEU A 445 4.13 29.10 -2.90
C LEU A 445 4.40 29.43 -4.38
N ARG A 446 5.11 28.52 -5.03
CA ARG A 446 5.26 28.43 -6.49
C ARG A 446 5.31 26.96 -6.90
N HIS A 447 4.56 26.58 -7.92
CA HIS A 447 4.70 25.28 -8.55
C HIS A 447 6.11 25.10 -9.13
N ARG A 448 6.79 24.04 -8.68
CA ARG A 448 8.06 23.58 -9.22
C ARG A 448 7.79 22.39 -10.15
N ARG A 449 7.91 22.60 -11.46
CA ARG A 449 7.62 21.60 -12.50
C ARG A 449 8.20 20.21 -12.17
N ARG A 450 7.32 19.29 -11.77
CA ARG A 450 7.57 17.86 -11.50
C ARG A 450 6.51 16.92 -12.10
N CYS A 451 5.82 17.35 -13.16
CA CYS A 451 4.89 16.51 -13.90
C CYS A 451 5.50 15.11 -14.18
N PHE A 452 4.67 14.08 -14.16
CA PHE A 452 5.00 12.65 -14.33
C PHE A 452 5.83 11.99 -13.21
N ALA A 453 6.97 12.56 -12.85
CA ALA A 453 8.04 11.80 -12.21
C ALA A 453 7.92 11.73 -10.68
N LYS A 454 8.30 10.58 -10.08
CA LYS A 454 8.44 10.42 -8.63
C LYS A 454 9.37 11.49 -8.05
N LEU A 455 9.24 11.77 -6.75
CA LEU A 455 10.27 12.53 -6.03
C LEU A 455 11.63 11.81 -6.16
N GLY A 456 12.63 12.56 -6.63
CA GLY A 456 13.97 12.06 -6.95
C GLY A 456 14.21 11.72 -8.43
N ALA A 457 13.18 11.35 -9.19
CA ALA A 457 13.28 11.02 -10.61
C ALA A 457 13.35 12.27 -11.51
N ALA A 458 13.82 12.10 -12.76
CA ALA A 458 13.96 13.21 -13.71
C ALA A 458 12.59 13.70 -14.23
N PRO A 459 12.33 15.01 -14.44
CA PRO A 459 10.98 15.55 -14.75
C PRO A 459 10.30 15.13 -16.07
N LYS A 460 10.86 14.17 -16.81
CA LYS A 460 10.27 13.52 -18.00
C LYS A 460 10.56 12.01 -18.03
N GLU A 461 10.88 11.41 -16.89
CA GLU A 461 11.23 10.00 -16.77
C GLU A 461 9.96 9.13 -16.90
N LEU A 462 9.84 8.44 -18.04
CA LEU A 462 8.76 7.49 -18.28
C LEU A 462 9.08 6.14 -17.62
N PRO A 463 8.06 5.34 -17.24
CA PRO A 463 8.28 4.01 -16.70
C PRO A 463 9.10 3.14 -17.66
N TYR A 464 10.23 2.62 -17.17
CA TYR A 464 11.08 1.71 -17.94
C TYR A 464 10.37 0.36 -18.14
N ILE A 465 10.08 0.03 -19.40
CA ILE A 465 9.41 -1.21 -19.83
C ILE A 465 10.22 -1.82 -20.98
N ASP A 466 10.89 -2.94 -20.69
CA ASP A 466 11.79 -3.67 -21.60
C ASP A 466 11.31 -5.09 -21.92
N SER A 467 10.36 -5.61 -21.15
CA SER A 467 9.94 -7.01 -21.13
C SER A 467 8.45 -7.16 -20.79
N PRO A 468 7.79 -8.26 -21.19
CA PRO A 468 6.40 -8.57 -20.79
C PRO A 468 6.22 -8.63 -19.27
N GLU A 469 7.21 -9.19 -18.57
CA GLU A 469 7.25 -9.30 -17.12
C GLU A 469 7.35 -7.91 -16.48
N ARG A 470 8.15 -7.00 -17.04
CA ARG A 470 8.22 -5.60 -16.60
C ARG A 470 6.90 -4.88 -16.82
N TRP A 471 6.29 -5.04 -18.00
CA TRP A 471 4.97 -4.48 -18.31
C TRP A 471 3.92 -4.97 -17.32
N TYR A 472 3.86 -6.27 -17.02
CA TYR A 472 2.90 -6.84 -16.08
C TYR A 472 3.06 -6.31 -14.65
N ARG A 473 4.31 -6.17 -14.16
CA ARG A 473 4.58 -5.52 -12.85
C ARG A 473 4.10 -4.07 -12.85
N VAL A 474 4.51 -3.30 -13.86
CA VAL A 474 4.32 -1.84 -13.90
C VAL A 474 2.87 -1.44 -14.21
N ALA A 475 2.15 -2.16 -15.07
CA ALA A 475 0.77 -1.86 -15.45
C ALA A 475 -0.26 -2.66 -14.64
N SER A 476 -0.11 -3.99 -14.53
CA SER A 476 -1.15 -4.86 -13.95
C SER A 476 -1.06 -4.99 -12.42
N LEU A 477 0.13 -5.15 -11.84
CA LEU A 477 0.28 -5.35 -10.40
C LEU A 477 0.25 -4.05 -9.59
N SER A 478 0.86 -2.98 -10.12
CA SER A 478 0.95 -1.69 -9.43
C SER A 478 -0.39 -0.95 -9.29
N GLY A 479 -1.37 -1.25 -10.16
CA GLY A 479 -2.66 -0.57 -10.21
C GLY A 479 -2.61 0.89 -10.70
N ARG A 480 -1.52 1.29 -11.39
CA ARG A 480 -1.36 2.63 -12.00
C ARG A 480 -2.16 2.76 -13.30
N THR A 481 -2.77 3.92 -13.48
CA THR A 481 -3.49 4.37 -14.70
C THR A 481 -2.55 5.01 -15.74
N PHE A 482 -1.32 5.40 -15.34
CA PHE A 482 -0.38 6.23 -16.11
C PHE A 482 -0.84 7.67 -16.36
N CYS A 483 -2.02 8.03 -15.85
CA CYS A 483 -2.51 9.41 -15.80
C CYS A 483 -2.02 10.16 -14.55
N GLU A 484 -1.40 9.47 -13.57
CA GLU A 484 -0.94 10.10 -12.34
C GLU A 484 0.13 11.19 -12.57
N ARG A 485 0.02 12.33 -11.89
CA ARG A 485 0.99 13.44 -11.93
C ARG A 485 1.37 13.87 -10.53
N TYR A 486 2.63 13.63 -10.14
CA TYR A 486 3.20 14.27 -8.96
C TYR A 486 3.35 15.78 -9.20
N ALA A 487 3.21 16.56 -8.14
CA ALA A 487 3.45 17.99 -8.11
C ALA A 487 4.19 18.38 -6.83
N GLU A 488 5.05 19.40 -6.93
CA GLU A 488 5.78 19.98 -5.80
C GLU A 488 5.55 21.50 -5.80
N TRP A 489 5.07 22.03 -4.67
CA TRP A 489 4.93 23.47 -4.45
C TRP A 489 5.93 23.91 -3.39
N ALA A 490 7.05 24.45 -3.85
CA ALA A 490 8.07 25.03 -2.99
C ALA A 490 7.69 26.46 -2.61
N ARG A 491 8.21 26.98 -1.50
CA ARG A 491 8.02 28.39 -1.13
C ARG A 491 8.45 29.33 -2.26
N ALA A 492 7.68 30.39 -2.48
CA ALA A 492 8.11 31.49 -3.33
C ALA A 492 9.35 32.14 -2.70
N ALA A 493 10.40 32.33 -3.50
CA ALA A 493 11.53 33.13 -3.04
C ALA A 493 11.03 34.57 -2.85
N ALA A 494 11.32 35.17 -1.70
CA ALA A 494 10.97 36.56 -1.44
C ALA A 494 11.57 37.44 -2.54
N VAL A 495 10.72 38.12 -3.32
CA VAL A 495 11.17 39.10 -4.30
C VAL A 495 11.83 40.22 -3.51
N THR A 496 13.15 40.23 -3.50
CA THR A 496 13.94 41.29 -2.88
C THR A 496 13.88 42.48 -3.82
N THR A 497 12.82 43.27 -3.65
CA THR A 497 12.66 44.61 -4.26
C THR A 497 13.71 45.54 -3.68
N TRP A 498 14.92 45.44 -4.23
CA TRP A 498 15.89 46.52 -4.18
C TRP A 498 15.44 47.61 -5.15
N TRP A 499 15.54 48.86 -4.68
CA TRP A 499 15.12 50.11 -5.34
C TRP A 499 13.61 50.37 -5.29
#